data_AF-A0A917J4M8-F1
#
_entry.id   AF-A0A917J4M8-F1
#
_cell.length_a   1.000
_cell.length_b   1.000
_cell.length_c   1.000
_cell.angle_alpha   90.00
_cell.angle_beta   90.00
_cell.angle_gamma   90.00
#
_symmetry.space_group_name_H-M   'P 1'
#
loop_
_entity.id
_entity.type
_entity.pdbx_description
1 polymer ?
#
loop_
_entity_poly.entity_id
_entity_poly.type
_entity_poly.pdbx_seq_one_letter_code
_entity_poly.pdbx_strand_id
1 'polypeptide(L)'
;MDKVISQADCFVLARVKSVDADKGITINVIKTIGGEKVSGDIKVSGFYLLHLCSTSAGEGPEFHFKGIDSCYFFLKKNKGEQYAIATPTTGFAWVKNGIVAGTYRHSYHQARTTANVYEPTMQAIFNNYHNLPYDTKYINDFVTKNLATKPAGPTPDEMQNFYNQHIALECIYHLRLKGYEKQLAVFVKANYSFHAQASAARALIAYNTSQSKSELMGLVADKETSDFIKVIALWTLESYKPVELKTQLVALSKKASTEENGFGGDIMDSRVCTHMPTVKEAIDTLIKTI
;
A
#
# COMPACT_ATOMS: atom_id res chain seq x y z
N MET A 1 -2.71 -2.12 3.20
CA MET A 1 -1.56 -3.02 3.02
C MET A 1 -0.93 -3.42 4.35
N ASP A 2 -0.67 -2.47 5.25
CA ASP A 2 0.05 -2.70 6.52
C ASP A 2 -0.46 -3.91 7.32
N LYS A 3 -1.77 -3.99 7.59
CA LYS A 3 -2.38 -5.13 8.31
C LYS A 3 -2.32 -6.46 7.54
N VAL A 4 -2.35 -6.41 6.21
CA VAL A 4 -2.24 -7.61 5.35
C VAL A 4 -0.89 -8.27 5.56
N ILE A 5 0.16 -7.47 5.51
CA ILE A 5 1.54 -7.93 5.63
C ILE A 5 1.85 -8.33 7.07
N SER A 6 1.51 -7.49 8.05
CA SER A 6 1.86 -7.74 9.46
C SER A 6 1.14 -8.92 10.10
N GLN A 7 -0.01 -9.34 9.56
CA GLN A 7 -0.76 -10.50 10.06
C GLN A 7 -0.56 -11.78 9.26
N ALA A 8 0.19 -11.73 8.16
CA ALA A 8 0.55 -12.91 7.40
C ALA A 8 1.68 -13.66 8.12
N ASP A 9 1.62 -14.98 8.16
CA ASP A 9 2.67 -15.83 8.74
C ASP A 9 3.76 -16.16 7.72
N CYS A 10 3.41 -16.17 6.43
CA CYS A 10 4.38 -16.36 5.36
C CYS A 10 4.01 -15.61 4.08
N PHE A 11 5.04 -15.36 3.27
CA PHE A 11 4.96 -14.79 1.94
C PHE A 11 5.56 -15.77 0.95
N VAL A 12 4.76 -16.26 0.00
CA VAL A 12 5.14 -17.37 -0.87
C VAL A 12 4.83 -17.09 -2.34
N LEU A 13 5.56 -17.72 -3.25
CA LEU A 13 5.18 -17.91 -4.64
C LEU A 13 4.58 -19.31 -4.82
N ALA A 14 3.40 -19.41 -5.41
CA ALA A 14 2.71 -20.67 -5.59
C ALA A 14 1.94 -20.74 -6.92
N ARG A 15 1.80 -21.96 -7.46
CA ARG A 15 0.94 -22.26 -8.61
C ARG A 15 -0.47 -22.60 -8.13
N VAL A 16 -1.48 -22.01 -8.76
CA VAL A 16 -2.89 -22.35 -8.50
C VAL A 16 -3.23 -23.67 -9.19
N LYS A 17 -3.61 -24.69 -8.42
CA LYS A 17 -3.93 -26.04 -8.94
C LYS A 17 -5.40 -26.23 -9.20
N SER A 18 -6.24 -25.74 -8.29
CA SER A 18 -7.69 -25.82 -8.39
C SER A 18 -8.34 -24.62 -7.71
N VAL A 19 -9.48 -24.21 -8.25
CA VAL A 19 -10.28 -23.09 -7.74
C VAL A 19 -11.71 -23.56 -7.59
N ASP A 20 -12.23 -23.44 -6.38
CA ASP A 20 -13.65 -23.49 -6.07
C ASP A 20 -14.00 -22.14 -5.45
N ALA A 21 -14.88 -21.37 -6.12
CA ALA A 21 -15.17 -20.01 -5.73
C ALA A 21 -15.64 -19.91 -4.27
N ASP A 22 -16.39 -20.89 -3.79
CA ASP A 22 -17.00 -20.88 -2.45
C ASP A 22 -16.15 -21.62 -1.41
N LYS A 23 -15.34 -22.59 -1.83
CA LYS A 23 -14.57 -23.46 -0.91
C LYS A 23 -13.09 -23.13 -0.80
N GLY A 24 -12.57 -22.30 -1.70
CA GLY A 24 -11.16 -21.89 -1.71
C GLY A 24 -10.34 -22.46 -2.86
N ILE A 25 -9.02 -22.31 -2.73
CA ILE A 25 -8.05 -22.75 -3.71
C ILE A 25 -7.10 -23.79 -3.12
N THR A 26 -6.62 -24.67 -3.99
CA THR A 26 -5.44 -25.50 -3.71
C THR A 26 -4.26 -24.89 -4.45
N ILE A 27 -3.17 -24.64 -3.75
CA ILE A 27 -1.95 -24.09 -4.35
C ILE A 27 -0.78 -25.02 -4.07
N ASN A 28 0.16 -25.09 -5.01
CA ASN A 28 1.44 -25.75 -4.84
C ASN A 28 2.50 -24.69 -4.58
N VAL A 29 3.08 -24.67 -3.37
CA VAL A 29 4.10 -23.69 -2.99
C VAL A 29 5.41 -24.03 -3.68
N ILE A 30 5.85 -23.11 -4.54
CA ILE A 30 7.09 -23.23 -5.32
C ILE A 30 8.26 -22.68 -4.50
N LYS A 31 8.04 -21.56 -3.81
CA LYS A 31 9.09 -20.85 -3.07
C LYS A 31 8.49 -20.12 -1.87
N THR A 32 9.09 -20.31 -0.70
CA THR A 32 8.88 -19.42 0.45
C THR A 32 9.84 -18.23 0.31
N ILE A 33 9.30 -17.02 0.36
CA ILE A 33 10.05 -15.77 0.22
C ILE A 33 10.28 -15.13 1.60
N GLY A 34 9.29 -15.17 2.50
CA GLY A 34 9.43 -14.67 3.86
C GLY A 34 8.56 -15.44 4.86
N GLY A 35 8.94 -15.41 6.14
CA GLY A 35 8.16 -16.00 7.24
C GLY A 35 8.35 -17.51 7.42
N GLU A 36 7.31 -18.19 7.90
CA GLU A 36 7.30 -19.65 8.10
C GLU A 36 7.57 -20.40 6.79
N LYS A 37 8.40 -21.44 6.84
CA LYS A 37 8.69 -22.28 5.67
C LYS A 37 7.46 -23.11 5.33
N VAL A 38 6.94 -22.94 4.12
CA VAL A 38 5.84 -23.74 3.58
C VAL A 38 6.26 -24.34 2.24
N SER A 39 5.89 -25.58 1.99
CA SER A 39 6.18 -26.30 0.76
C SER A 39 5.07 -27.28 0.41
N GLY A 40 5.02 -27.69 -0.86
CA GLY A 40 4.04 -28.67 -1.33
C GLY A 40 2.65 -28.09 -1.54
N ASP A 41 1.66 -28.98 -1.56
CA ASP A 41 0.27 -28.62 -1.79
C ASP A 41 -0.39 -28.17 -0.49
N ILE A 42 -1.00 -27.00 -0.49
CA ILE A 42 -1.76 -26.46 0.65
C ILE A 42 -3.13 -25.98 0.22
N LYS A 43 -4.08 -26.03 1.16
CA LYS A 43 -5.43 -25.52 0.98
C LYS A 43 -5.54 -24.11 1.57
N VAL A 44 -5.99 -23.18 0.75
CA VAL A 44 -6.38 -21.83 1.17
C VAL A 44 -7.90 -21.74 1.10
N SER A 45 -8.57 -21.66 2.24
CA SER A 45 -10.03 -21.78 2.32
C SER A 45 -10.67 -20.73 3.23
N GLY A 46 -10.00 -19.61 3.44
CA GLY A 46 -10.56 -18.50 4.20
C GLY A 46 -9.87 -17.19 3.92
N PHE A 47 -10.39 -16.15 4.58
CA PHE A 47 -9.86 -14.81 4.52
C PHE A 47 -9.55 -14.28 5.91
N TYR A 48 -8.41 -13.60 6.10
CA TYR A 48 -8.10 -12.88 7.32
C TYR A 48 -8.21 -11.37 7.07
N LEU A 49 -9.01 -10.63 7.84
CA LEU A 49 -9.35 -9.21 7.59
C LEU A 49 -10.45 -8.97 6.54
N LEU A 50 -11.22 -9.99 6.21
CA LEU A 50 -12.44 -9.83 5.44
C LEU A 50 -13.49 -9.07 6.26
N HIS A 51 -13.94 -7.93 5.75
CA HIS A 51 -15.03 -7.14 6.33
C HIS A 51 -15.98 -6.73 5.20
N LEU A 52 -17.08 -7.46 5.05
CA LEU A 52 -18.10 -7.19 4.03
C LEU A 52 -18.90 -5.95 4.44
N CYS A 53 -18.74 -4.85 3.71
CA CYS A 53 -19.51 -3.61 3.93
C CYS A 53 -20.65 -3.40 2.95
N SER A 54 -20.62 -4.10 1.82
CA SER A 54 -21.73 -4.14 0.88
C SER A 54 -21.74 -5.47 0.13
N THR A 55 -22.89 -6.13 0.11
CA THR A 55 -23.15 -7.30 -0.75
C THR A 55 -23.85 -6.90 -2.04
N SER A 56 -24.26 -5.63 -2.20
CA SER A 56 -24.95 -5.14 -3.40
C SER A 56 -24.01 -4.83 -4.57
N ALA A 57 -22.70 -4.77 -4.32
CA ALA A 57 -21.66 -4.55 -5.34
C ALA A 57 -21.25 -5.82 -6.11
N GLY A 58 -21.90 -6.97 -5.84
CA GLY A 58 -21.78 -8.18 -6.67
C GLY A 58 -20.60 -9.10 -6.39
N GLU A 59 -19.68 -8.74 -5.49
CA GLU A 59 -18.60 -9.63 -5.04
C GLU A 59 -18.72 -9.94 -3.54
N GLY A 60 -18.89 -11.22 -3.22
CA GLY A 60 -18.88 -11.79 -1.88
C GLY A 60 -17.52 -12.39 -1.51
N PRO A 61 -17.44 -13.30 -0.53
CA PRO A 61 -16.19 -13.91 -0.10
C PRO A 61 -15.70 -15.01 -1.08
N GLU A 62 -15.78 -14.79 -2.40
CA GLU A 62 -15.38 -15.79 -3.39
C GLU A 62 -13.90 -15.71 -3.78
N PHE A 63 -13.36 -16.85 -4.22
CA PHE A 63 -12.01 -16.98 -4.73
C PHE A 63 -11.97 -16.88 -6.28
N HIS A 64 -11.59 -15.73 -6.81
CA HIS A 64 -11.50 -15.49 -8.25
C HIS A 64 -10.08 -15.65 -8.81
N PHE A 65 -9.63 -16.90 -8.97
CA PHE A 65 -8.30 -17.24 -9.52
C PHE A 65 -8.34 -17.91 -10.89
N LYS A 66 -9.49 -17.87 -11.58
CA LYS A 66 -9.67 -18.51 -12.88
C LYS A 66 -8.71 -17.90 -13.92
N GLY A 67 -7.89 -18.75 -14.55
CA GLY A 67 -6.93 -18.33 -15.58
C GLY A 67 -5.64 -17.71 -15.05
N ILE A 68 -5.41 -17.76 -13.73
CA ILE A 68 -4.15 -17.35 -13.12
C ILE A 68 -3.28 -18.59 -12.87
N ASP A 69 -2.09 -18.65 -13.47
CA ASP A 69 -1.16 -19.77 -13.26
C ASP A 69 -0.48 -19.69 -11.89
N SER A 70 0.19 -18.57 -11.63
CA SER A 70 1.00 -18.39 -10.43
C SER A 70 0.70 -17.05 -9.76
N CYS A 71 0.75 -17.04 -8.43
CA CYS A 71 0.63 -15.83 -7.62
C CYS A 71 1.66 -15.82 -6.50
N TYR A 72 1.99 -14.61 -6.06
CA TYR A 72 2.55 -14.38 -4.75
C TYR A 72 1.40 -14.23 -3.74
N PHE A 73 1.50 -14.89 -2.60
CA PHE A 73 0.47 -14.89 -1.57
C PHE A 73 1.04 -14.45 -0.22
N PHE A 74 0.30 -13.59 0.46
CA PHE A 74 0.41 -13.45 1.91
C PHE A 74 -0.54 -14.44 2.56
N LEU A 75 0.01 -15.42 3.27
CA LEU A 75 -0.75 -16.49 3.88
C LEU A 75 -0.73 -16.35 5.40
N LYS A 76 -1.89 -16.52 6.00
CA LYS A 76 -2.07 -16.69 7.44
C LYS A 76 -2.52 -18.10 7.73
N LYS A 77 -1.89 -18.76 8.69
CA LYS A 77 -2.25 -20.08 9.18
C LYS A 77 -3.55 -19.98 9.99
N ASN A 78 -4.52 -20.81 9.65
CA ASN A 78 -5.76 -20.95 10.40
C ASN A 78 -5.65 -22.13 11.38
N LYS A 79 -6.76 -22.47 12.06
CA LYS A 79 -6.83 -23.72 12.86
C LYS A 79 -6.63 -24.94 11.94
N GLY A 80 -5.70 -25.82 12.30
CA GLY A 80 -5.32 -26.99 11.49
C GLY A 80 -4.22 -26.69 10.46
N GLU A 81 -4.14 -27.48 9.39
CA GLU A 81 -3.18 -27.30 8.27
C GLU A 81 -3.75 -26.43 7.13
N GLN A 82 -4.70 -25.55 7.43
CA GLN A 82 -5.35 -24.68 6.45
C GLN A 82 -4.80 -23.25 6.51
N TYR A 83 -4.82 -22.56 5.38
CA TYR A 83 -4.37 -21.18 5.26
C TYR A 83 -5.51 -20.25 4.82
N ALA A 84 -5.31 -18.96 5.04
CA ALA A 84 -6.14 -17.86 4.55
C ALA A 84 -5.28 -16.80 3.87
N ILE A 85 -5.91 -16.06 2.94
CA ILE A 85 -5.36 -14.83 2.33
C ILE A 85 -6.05 -13.61 2.94
N ALA A 86 -5.52 -12.40 2.82
CA ALA A 86 -6.12 -11.28 3.54
C ALA A 86 -7.53 -10.92 3.04
N THR A 87 -7.60 -10.45 1.80
CA THR A 87 -8.84 -10.21 1.04
C THR A 87 -8.57 -10.49 -0.44
N PRO A 88 -9.60 -10.68 -1.28
CA PRO A 88 -9.40 -11.08 -2.68
C PRO A 88 -8.70 -10.05 -3.57
N THR A 89 -8.43 -8.82 -3.13
CA THR A 89 -7.73 -7.81 -3.96
C THR A 89 -6.35 -7.41 -3.46
N THR A 90 -6.00 -7.71 -2.20
CA THR A 90 -4.71 -7.31 -1.60
C THR A 90 -3.91 -8.45 -0.98
N GLY A 91 -4.51 -9.63 -0.82
CA GLY A 91 -3.85 -10.81 -0.27
C GLY A 91 -2.90 -11.52 -1.23
N PHE A 92 -2.88 -11.15 -2.52
CA PHE A 92 -2.02 -11.76 -3.52
C PHE A 92 -1.58 -10.79 -4.62
N ALA A 93 -0.54 -11.17 -5.36
CA ALA A 93 -0.12 -10.55 -6.61
C ALA A 93 -0.06 -11.61 -7.70
N TRP A 94 -0.81 -11.41 -8.78
CA TRP A 94 -0.88 -12.38 -9.87
C TRP A 94 0.30 -12.19 -10.83
N VAL A 95 0.75 -13.31 -11.40
CA VAL A 95 1.83 -13.35 -12.38
C VAL A 95 1.27 -13.73 -13.75
N LYS A 96 1.56 -12.91 -14.76
CA LYS A 96 1.23 -13.21 -16.16
C LYS A 96 2.36 -12.74 -17.06
N ASN A 97 2.84 -13.62 -17.94
CA ASN A 97 3.90 -13.31 -18.89
C ASN A 97 5.16 -12.71 -18.22
N GLY A 98 5.55 -13.20 -17.04
CA GLY A 98 6.70 -12.70 -16.27
C GLY A 98 6.50 -11.36 -15.57
N ILE A 99 5.32 -10.73 -15.73
CA ILE A 99 4.93 -9.50 -15.04
C ILE A 99 4.10 -9.86 -13.81
N VAL A 100 4.47 -9.24 -12.70
CA VAL A 100 3.78 -9.29 -11.42
C VAL A 100 2.95 -8.02 -11.29
N ALA A 101 1.66 -8.19 -11.03
CA ALA A 101 0.76 -7.08 -10.68
C ALA A 101 0.44 -7.18 -9.18
N GLY A 102 1.01 -6.28 -8.39
CA GLY A 102 0.94 -6.34 -6.93
C GLY A 102 0.62 -5.00 -6.30
N THR A 103 -0.11 -5.04 -5.18
CA THR A 103 -0.48 -3.85 -4.40
C THR A 103 0.62 -3.49 -3.40
N TYR A 104 1.01 -2.21 -3.36
CA TYR A 104 1.93 -1.67 -2.35
C TYR A 104 1.25 -0.75 -1.33
N ARG A 105 0.15 -0.08 -1.70
CA ARG A 105 -0.52 0.90 -0.83
C ARG A 105 -1.93 0.49 -0.40
N HIS A 106 -2.85 0.38 -1.34
CA HIS A 106 -4.27 0.12 -1.09
C HIS A 106 -4.92 -0.67 -2.24
N SER A 107 -6.06 -1.30 -1.97
CA SER A 107 -6.78 -2.18 -2.89
C SER A 107 -7.11 -1.48 -4.21
N TYR A 108 -6.87 -2.16 -5.33
CA TYR A 108 -7.02 -1.75 -6.74
C TYR A 108 -5.89 -0.98 -7.42
N HIS A 109 -4.95 -0.36 -6.70
CA HIS A 109 -3.75 0.20 -7.34
C HIS A 109 -2.61 -0.81 -7.32
N GLN A 110 -2.55 -1.61 -8.37
CA GLN A 110 -1.46 -2.56 -8.60
C GLN A 110 -0.33 -1.92 -9.39
N ALA A 111 0.89 -2.02 -8.87
CA ALA A 111 2.08 -1.77 -9.64
C ALA A 111 2.36 -2.98 -10.53
N ARG A 112 2.68 -2.74 -11.81
CA ARG A 112 3.14 -3.79 -12.72
C ARG A 112 4.65 -3.75 -12.80
N THR A 113 5.30 -4.84 -12.42
CA THR A 113 6.76 -4.94 -12.41
C THR A 113 7.20 -6.38 -12.61
N THR A 114 8.50 -6.61 -12.71
CA THR A 114 9.09 -7.92 -12.90
C THR A 114 9.37 -8.60 -11.55
N ALA A 115 9.48 -9.93 -11.54
CA ALA A 115 9.75 -10.69 -10.30
C ALA A 115 11.04 -10.25 -9.58
N ASN A 116 12.08 -9.89 -10.33
CA ASN A 116 13.36 -9.39 -9.79
C ASN A 116 13.28 -7.98 -9.15
N VAL A 117 12.15 -7.29 -9.28
CA VAL A 117 11.84 -6.07 -8.52
C VAL A 117 10.83 -6.39 -7.42
N TYR A 118 9.76 -7.11 -7.76
CA TYR A 118 8.67 -7.41 -6.83
C TYR A 118 9.14 -8.24 -5.62
N GLU A 119 9.86 -9.34 -5.85
CA GLU A 119 10.30 -10.21 -4.77
C GLU A 119 11.17 -9.49 -3.73
N PRO A 120 12.31 -8.86 -4.08
CA PRO A 120 13.18 -8.26 -3.07
C PRO A 120 12.54 -7.05 -2.37
N THR A 121 11.74 -6.24 -3.07
CA THR A 121 11.07 -5.09 -2.44
C THR A 121 9.96 -5.53 -1.49
N MET A 122 9.11 -6.48 -1.91
CA MET A 122 8.02 -6.97 -1.06
C MET A 122 8.54 -7.87 0.07
N GLN A 123 9.60 -8.63 -0.15
CA GLN A 123 10.30 -9.37 0.91
C GLN A 123 10.87 -8.43 1.95
N ALA A 124 11.50 -7.32 1.55
CA ALA A 124 12.00 -6.33 2.51
C ALA A 124 10.88 -5.73 3.35
N ILE A 125 9.76 -5.36 2.71
CA ILE A 125 8.57 -4.84 3.41
C ILE A 125 8.04 -5.89 4.38
N PHE A 126 7.82 -7.13 3.94
CA PHE A 126 7.38 -8.24 4.79
C PHE A 126 8.32 -8.42 5.98
N ASN A 127 9.61 -8.59 5.73
CA ASN A 127 10.61 -8.81 6.76
C ASN A 127 10.63 -7.67 7.79
N ASN A 128 10.49 -6.42 7.36
CA ASN A 128 10.40 -5.28 8.27
C ASN A 128 9.18 -5.35 9.21
N TYR A 129 8.00 -5.72 8.72
CA TYR A 129 6.81 -5.92 9.58
C TYR A 129 6.95 -7.11 10.54
N HIS A 130 7.85 -8.05 10.24
CA HIS A 130 8.10 -9.27 11.01
C HIS A 130 9.43 -9.23 11.79
N ASN A 131 10.09 -8.08 11.87
CA ASN A 131 11.39 -7.88 12.53
C ASN A 131 12.49 -8.85 12.04
N LEU A 132 12.47 -9.19 10.75
CA LEU A 132 13.46 -10.02 10.08
C LEU A 132 14.44 -9.15 9.27
N PRO A 133 15.69 -9.59 9.06
CA PRO A 133 16.65 -8.87 8.23
C PRO A 133 16.23 -8.87 6.76
N TYR A 134 16.64 -7.85 6.01
CA TYR A 134 16.46 -7.75 4.57
C TYR A 134 17.67 -7.06 3.92
N ASP A 135 17.79 -7.18 2.59
CA ASP A 135 18.89 -6.58 1.83
C ASP A 135 18.72 -5.05 1.72
N THR A 136 19.25 -4.34 2.73
CA THR A 136 19.21 -2.88 2.79
C THR A 136 19.96 -2.23 1.62
N LYS A 137 21.02 -2.86 1.10
CA LYS A 137 21.80 -2.31 0.00
C LYS A 137 20.97 -2.28 -1.27
N TYR A 138 20.37 -3.41 -1.64
CA TYR A 138 19.50 -3.50 -2.80
C TYR A 138 18.37 -2.46 -2.74
N ILE A 139 17.72 -2.34 -1.57
CA ILE A 139 16.60 -1.40 -1.39
C ILE A 139 17.07 0.05 -1.56
N ASN A 140 18.17 0.45 -0.92
CA ASN A 140 18.68 1.81 -1.06
C ASN A 140 19.14 2.12 -2.49
N ASP A 141 19.79 1.17 -3.17
CA ASP A 141 20.17 1.33 -4.58
C ASP A 141 18.92 1.51 -5.46
N PHE A 142 17.89 0.68 -5.25
CA PHE A 142 16.63 0.74 -5.98
C PHE A 142 15.93 2.09 -5.77
N VAL A 143 15.79 2.54 -4.52
CA VAL A 143 15.16 3.82 -4.19
C VAL A 143 15.94 4.98 -4.80
N THR A 144 17.27 5.00 -4.61
CA THR A 144 18.14 6.05 -5.14
C THR A 144 18.02 6.15 -6.65
N LYS A 145 18.10 5.03 -7.36
CA LYS A 145 17.99 4.98 -8.83
C LYS A 145 16.67 5.57 -9.32
N ASN A 146 15.55 5.16 -8.73
CA ASN A 146 14.23 5.51 -9.25
C ASN A 146 13.80 6.92 -8.85
N LEU A 147 14.24 7.44 -7.70
CA LEU A 147 13.95 8.80 -7.26
C LEU A 147 14.98 9.85 -7.73
N ALA A 148 16.02 9.44 -8.46
CA ALA A 148 16.96 10.36 -9.10
C ALA A 148 16.38 11.12 -10.31
N THR A 149 15.21 10.70 -10.79
CA THR A 149 14.53 11.30 -11.95
C THR A 149 13.30 12.08 -11.50
N LYS A 150 12.81 12.97 -12.37
CA LYS A 150 11.55 13.68 -12.11
C LYS A 150 10.38 12.69 -11.98
N PRO A 151 9.32 13.05 -11.25
CA PRO A 151 8.12 12.21 -11.15
C PRO A 151 7.55 11.91 -12.55
N ALA A 152 7.44 10.63 -12.87
CA ALA A 152 6.88 10.11 -14.10
C ALA A 152 5.35 10.23 -14.11
N GLY A 153 4.76 10.40 -15.30
CA GLY A 153 3.33 10.33 -15.52
C GLY A 153 2.86 8.92 -15.92
N PRO A 154 1.54 8.67 -15.91
CA PRO A 154 0.96 7.40 -16.36
C PRO A 154 0.84 7.34 -17.90
N THR A 155 1.92 7.70 -18.61
CA THR A 155 1.99 7.61 -20.08
C THR A 155 2.70 6.31 -20.50
N PRO A 156 2.42 5.74 -21.68
CA PRO A 156 3.05 4.48 -22.11
C PRO A 156 4.59 4.49 -22.02
N ASP A 157 5.22 5.59 -22.41
CA ASP A 157 6.68 5.72 -22.42
C ASP A 157 7.30 5.90 -21.03
N GLU A 158 6.54 6.44 -20.07
CA GLU A 158 7.00 6.64 -18.70
C GLU A 158 6.49 5.57 -17.71
N MET A 159 5.60 4.68 -18.16
CA MET A 159 4.83 3.77 -17.31
C MET A 159 5.69 2.89 -16.41
N GLN A 160 6.81 2.36 -16.93
CA GLN A 160 7.70 1.52 -16.14
C GLN A 160 8.41 2.33 -15.04
N ASN A 161 8.81 3.56 -15.33
CA ASN A 161 9.39 4.46 -14.34
C ASN A 161 8.34 4.90 -13.33
N PHE A 162 7.11 5.17 -13.75
CA PHE A 162 5.98 5.47 -12.89
C PHE A 162 5.75 4.36 -11.85
N TYR A 163 5.69 3.09 -12.28
CA TYR A 163 5.56 1.97 -11.34
C TYR A 163 6.77 1.82 -10.41
N ASN A 164 7.99 1.94 -10.93
CA ASN A 164 9.19 1.78 -10.09
C ASN A 164 9.34 2.92 -9.07
N GLN A 165 8.96 4.15 -9.43
CA GLN A 165 8.90 5.28 -8.51
C GLN A 165 7.84 5.07 -7.43
N HIS A 166 6.65 4.58 -7.80
CA HIS A 166 5.64 4.21 -6.80
C HIS A 166 6.17 3.16 -5.81
N ILE A 167 6.77 2.08 -6.31
CA ILE A 167 7.38 1.04 -5.46
C ILE A 167 8.47 1.64 -4.55
N ALA A 168 9.33 2.50 -5.07
CA ALA A 168 10.39 3.14 -4.30
C ALA A 168 9.85 4.03 -3.16
N LEU A 169 8.80 4.82 -3.42
CA LEU A 169 8.16 5.66 -2.41
C LEU A 169 7.47 4.82 -1.33
N GLU A 170 6.78 3.74 -1.69
CA GLU A 170 6.16 2.84 -0.71
C GLU A 170 7.22 2.04 0.08
N CYS A 171 8.38 1.72 -0.51
CA CYS A 171 9.53 1.20 0.26
C CYS A 171 10.01 2.20 1.32
N ILE A 172 10.14 3.49 1.00
CA ILE A 172 10.49 4.52 2.01
C ILE A 172 9.44 4.56 3.13
N TYR A 173 8.15 4.54 2.76
CA TYR A 173 7.06 4.52 3.72
C TYR A 173 7.16 3.32 4.66
N HIS A 174 7.13 2.10 4.13
CA HIS A 174 7.06 0.88 4.93
C HIS A 174 8.33 0.64 5.76
N LEU A 175 9.51 0.92 5.19
CA LEU A 175 10.80 0.64 5.81
C LEU A 175 11.38 1.84 6.58
N ARG A 176 10.67 2.97 6.60
CA ARG A 176 11.07 4.24 7.26
C ARG A 176 12.48 4.72 6.83
N LEU A 177 12.80 4.58 5.55
CA LEU A 177 14.14 4.89 5.02
C LEU A 177 14.46 6.39 5.13
N LYS A 178 15.65 6.70 5.66
CA LYS A 178 16.19 8.06 5.78
C LYS A 178 17.11 8.39 4.59
N GLY A 179 17.44 9.67 4.41
CA GLY A 179 18.40 10.15 3.39
C GLY A 179 17.79 10.59 2.05
N TYR A 180 16.46 10.58 1.94
CA TYR A 180 15.67 10.87 0.74
C TYR A 180 14.77 12.12 0.86
N GLU A 181 14.87 12.90 1.94
CA GLU A 181 13.97 14.05 2.21
C GLU A 181 13.93 15.05 1.05
N LYS A 182 15.08 15.36 0.45
CA LYS A 182 15.18 16.27 -0.70
C LYS A 182 14.46 15.74 -1.93
N GLN A 183 14.55 14.44 -2.19
CA GLN A 183 13.86 13.79 -3.29
C GLN A 183 12.36 13.76 -3.02
N LEU A 184 11.93 13.42 -1.80
CA LEU A 184 10.52 13.43 -1.41
C LEU A 184 9.89 14.82 -1.62
N ALA A 185 10.59 15.90 -1.28
CA ALA A 185 10.11 17.26 -1.50
C ALA A 185 9.77 17.57 -2.97
N VAL A 186 10.48 16.96 -3.93
CA VAL A 186 10.17 17.08 -5.37
C VAL A 186 8.86 16.35 -5.71
N PHE A 187 8.71 15.12 -5.21
CA PHE A 187 7.52 14.30 -5.50
C PHE A 187 6.27 14.81 -4.78
N VAL A 188 6.39 15.39 -3.58
CA VAL A 188 5.30 16.04 -2.84
C VAL A 188 4.73 17.23 -3.61
N LYS A 189 5.55 17.93 -4.39
CA LYS A 189 5.13 19.10 -5.18
C LYS A 189 4.62 18.74 -6.58
N ALA A 190 4.60 17.46 -6.94
CA ALA A 190 4.21 16.99 -8.26
C ALA A 190 2.68 16.91 -8.44
N ASN A 191 2.01 18.07 -8.42
CA ASN A 191 0.55 18.17 -8.52
C ASN A 191 -0.06 17.59 -9.82
N TYR A 192 0.75 17.39 -10.86
CA TYR A 192 0.36 16.71 -12.10
C TYR A 192 0.34 15.17 -11.99
N SER A 193 0.86 14.60 -10.89
CA SER A 193 0.93 13.15 -10.66
C SER A 193 0.38 12.81 -9.28
N PHE A 194 -0.93 12.58 -9.23
CA PHE A 194 -1.66 12.18 -8.02
C PHE A 194 -0.99 11.02 -7.26
N HIS A 195 -0.58 9.96 -7.97
CA HIS A 195 0.04 8.78 -7.35
C HIS A 195 1.40 9.09 -6.73
N ALA A 196 2.23 9.88 -7.42
CA ALA A 196 3.54 10.30 -6.92
C ALA A 196 3.38 11.15 -5.65
N GLN A 197 2.49 12.16 -5.71
CA GLN A 197 2.21 13.05 -4.59
C GLN A 197 1.68 12.28 -3.37
N ALA A 198 0.73 11.35 -3.57
CA ALA A 198 0.17 10.52 -2.50
C ALA A 198 1.25 9.65 -1.83
N SER A 199 2.07 8.97 -2.63
CA SER A 199 3.10 8.06 -2.11
C SER A 199 4.20 8.84 -1.39
N ALA A 200 4.57 10.02 -1.90
CA ALA A 200 5.60 10.87 -1.28
C ALA A 200 5.11 11.52 0.02
N ALA A 201 3.86 11.99 0.08
CA ALA A 201 3.26 12.50 1.32
C ALA A 201 3.21 11.43 2.42
N ARG A 202 2.95 10.16 2.06
CA ARG A 202 3.09 9.03 2.99
C ARG A 202 4.54 8.81 3.39
N ALA A 203 5.44 8.74 2.43
CA ALA A 203 6.86 8.45 2.65
C ALA A 203 7.55 9.46 3.59
N LEU A 204 7.04 10.71 3.66
CA LEU A 204 7.52 11.70 4.62
C LEU A 204 7.48 11.22 6.07
N ILE A 205 6.62 10.25 6.41
CA ILE A 205 6.54 9.62 7.75
C ILE A 205 7.90 9.20 8.31
N ALA A 206 8.86 8.94 7.43
CA ALA A 206 10.21 8.60 7.79
C ALA A 206 10.96 9.76 8.47
N TYR A 207 10.56 11.04 8.44
CA TYR A 207 11.41 12.16 8.89
C TYR A 207 11.00 12.82 10.21
N ASN A 208 9.72 13.17 10.39
CA ASN A 208 9.22 13.94 11.55
C ASN A 208 10.09 15.18 11.87
N THR A 209 10.55 15.89 10.84
CA THR A 209 11.29 17.16 10.93
C THR A 209 10.35 18.34 10.75
N SER A 210 10.77 19.55 11.15
CA SER A 210 10.03 20.79 10.84
C SER A 210 9.81 20.98 9.34
N GLN A 211 10.77 20.54 8.52
CA GLN A 211 10.66 20.58 7.06
C GLN A 211 9.55 19.65 6.56
N SER A 212 9.55 18.37 6.96
CA SER A 212 8.50 17.41 6.57
C SER A 212 7.11 17.85 7.03
N LYS A 213 7.00 18.45 8.23
CA LYS A 213 5.75 19.03 8.75
C LYS A 213 5.27 20.20 7.90
N SER A 214 6.19 21.10 7.53
CA SER A 214 5.91 22.24 6.66
C SER A 214 5.42 21.79 5.28
N GLU A 215 6.05 20.78 4.69
CA GLU A 215 5.63 20.20 3.41
C GLU A 215 4.22 19.59 3.47
N LEU A 216 3.91 18.82 4.53
CA LEU A 216 2.59 18.24 4.72
C LEU A 216 1.52 19.32 4.98
N MET A 217 1.81 20.31 5.82
CA MET A 217 0.90 21.43 6.05
C MET A 217 0.67 22.25 4.78
N GLY A 218 1.69 22.38 3.92
CA GLY A 218 1.58 22.99 2.60
C GLY A 218 0.54 22.28 1.73
N LEU A 219 0.55 20.95 1.68
CA LEU A 219 -0.47 20.16 0.98
C LEU A 219 -1.87 20.40 1.54
N VAL A 220 -2.01 20.42 2.87
CA VAL A 220 -3.32 20.59 3.54
C VAL A 220 -3.90 21.99 3.27
N ALA A 221 -3.06 23.03 3.28
CA ALA A 221 -3.47 24.41 3.09
C ALA A 221 -3.70 24.80 1.62
N ASP A 222 -3.10 24.07 0.68
CA ASP A 222 -3.22 24.35 -0.75
C ASP A 222 -4.61 23.98 -1.29
N LYS A 223 -5.22 24.92 -2.01
CA LYS A 223 -6.56 24.75 -2.59
C LYS A 223 -6.55 23.81 -3.80
N GLU A 224 -5.44 23.77 -4.54
CA GLU A 224 -5.30 22.95 -5.74
C GLU A 224 -4.99 21.48 -5.41
N THR A 225 -4.51 21.22 -4.18
CA THR A 225 -4.28 19.85 -3.71
C THR A 225 -5.61 19.13 -3.48
N SER A 226 -5.80 17.97 -4.12
CA SER A 226 -7.02 17.17 -3.96
C SER A 226 -7.25 16.74 -2.50
N ASP A 227 -8.51 16.63 -2.10
CA ASP A 227 -8.90 16.29 -0.73
C ASP A 227 -8.32 14.95 -0.26
N PHE A 228 -8.23 13.97 -1.15
CA PHE A 228 -7.57 12.69 -0.87
C PHE A 228 -6.11 12.90 -0.41
N ILE A 229 -5.34 13.71 -1.13
CA ILE A 229 -3.93 13.97 -0.80
C ILE A 229 -3.82 14.72 0.52
N LYS A 230 -4.75 15.64 0.80
CA LYS A 230 -4.83 16.33 2.10
C LYS A 230 -5.04 15.35 3.24
N VAL A 231 -5.98 14.41 3.09
CA VAL A 231 -6.23 13.36 4.10
C VAL A 231 -5.00 12.49 4.32
N ILE A 232 -4.32 12.08 3.24
CA ILE A 232 -3.06 11.34 3.33
C ILE A 232 -2.00 12.14 4.09
N ALA A 233 -1.86 13.44 3.80
CA ALA A 233 -0.92 14.30 4.51
C ALA A 233 -1.26 14.42 6.01
N LEU A 234 -2.55 14.51 6.35
CA LEU A 234 -3.04 14.57 7.73
C LEU A 234 -2.77 13.27 8.49
N TRP A 235 -2.99 12.10 7.87
CA TRP A 235 -2.63 10.82 8.48
C TRP A 235 -1.12 10.67 8.69
N THR A 236 -0.30 11.17 7.76
CA THR A 236 1.15 11.23 7.98
C THR A 236 1.46 12.14 9.17
N LEU A 237 0.87 13.34 9.24
CA LEU A 237 1.05 14.27 10.37
C LEU A 237 0.61 13.65 11.69
N GLU A 238 -0.49 12.91 11.73
CA GLU A 238 -0.98 12.24 12.93
C GLU A 238 0.07 11.32 13.56
N SER A 239 0.83 10.60 12.73
CA SER A 239 1.92 9.74 13.21
C SER A 239 3.03 10.50 13.96
N TYR A 240 3.14 11.81 13.76
CA TYR A 240 4.13 12.66 14.43
C TYR A 240 3.66 13.21 15.78
N LYS A 241 2.35 13.19 16.05
CA LYS A 241 1.72 13.90 17.17
C LYS A 241 2.17 15.38 17.28
N PRO A 242 1.93 16.22 16.25
CA PRO A 242 2.56 17.52 16.11
C PRO A 242 1.83 18.60 16.93
N VAL A 243 1.96 18.57 18.25
CA VAL A 243 1.30 19.50 19.19
C VAL A 243 1.55 20.98 18.80
N GLU A 244 2.72 21.29 18.27
CA GLU A 244 3.11 22.63 17.83
C GLU A 244 2.27 23.18 16.66
N LEU A 245 1.60 22.32 15.89
CA LEU A 245 0.77 22.70 14.75
C LEU A 245 -0.69 22.93 15.12
N LYS A 246 -1.10 22.68 16.38
CA LYS A 246 -2.51 22.69 16.81
C LYS A 246 -3.25 23.97 16.44
N THR A 247 -2.65 25.14 16.66
CA THR A 247 -3.26 26.44 16.31
C THR A 247 -3.50 26.58 14.80
N GLN A 248 -2.56 26.13 13.97
CA GLN A 248 -2.70 26.18 12.51
C GLN A 248 -3.79 25.22 12.03
N LEU A 249 -3.84 24.01 12.59
CA LEU A 249 -4.86 23.00 12.29
C LEU A 249 -6.27 23.50 12.67
N VAL A 250 -6.42 24.13 13.84
CA VAL A 250 -7.70 24.75 14.26
C VAL A 250 -8.14 25.84 13.28
N ALA A 251 -7.21 26.63 12.77
CA ALA A 251 -7.51 27.65 11.77
C ALA A 251 -7.94 27.02 10.42
N LEU A 252 -7.26 25.96 9.98
CA LEU A 252 -7.60 25.24 8.75
C LEU A 252 -8.94 24.51 8.84
N SER A 253 -9.26 23.87 9.97
CA SER A 253 -10.52 23.14 10.19
C SER A 253 -11.76 23.99 9.90
N LYS A 254 -11.71 25.30 10.19
CA LYS A 254 -12.81 26.25 9.96
C LYS A 254 -13.16 26.44 8.48
N LYS A 255 -12.24 26.11 7.58
CA LYS A 255 -12.36 26.28 6.13
C LYS A 255 -12.19 24.98 5.36
N ALA A 256 -12.02 23.86 6.08
CA ALA A 256 -11.75 22.57 5.49
C ALA A 256 -12.99 22.01 4.79
N SER A 257 -12.75 21.32 3.67
CA SER A 257 -13.80 20.65 2.91
C SER A 257 -14.53 19.62 3.77
N THR A 258 -15.86 19.63 3.68
CA THR A 258 -16.76 18.61 4.22
C THR A 258 -17.29 17.68 3.12
N GLU A 259 -16.77 17.80 1.90
CA GLU A 259 -17.16 16.94 0.81
C GLU A 259 -16.60 15.54 1.02
N GLU A 260 -17.43 14.54 0.74
CA GLU A 260 -16.99 13.15 0.72
C GLU A 260 -15.88 12.99 -0.31
N ASN A 261 -14.86 12.23 0.06
CA ASN A 261 -13.75 11.91 -0.82
C ASN A 261 -13.49 10.40 -0.79
N GLY A 262 -12.66 9.95 -1.73
CA GLY A 262 -12.37 8.54 -1.85
C GLY A 262 -11.21 8.30 -2.79
N PHE A 263 -10.95 7.02 -3.05
CA PHE A 263 -9.78 6.58 -3.81
C PHE A 263 -9.88 6.85 -5.32
N GLY A 264 -11.03 7.35 -5.82
CA GLY A 264 -11.29 7.57 -7.25
C GLY A 264 -11.42 6.25 -8.03
N GLY A 265 -12.28 6.23 -9.05
CA GLY A 265 -12.61 5.01 -9.81
C GLY A 265 -13.55 4.07 -9.05
N ASP A 266 -14.08 3.06 -9.75
CA ASP A 266 -15.05 2.09 -9.21
C ASP A 266 -14.52 1.41 -7.94
N ILE A 267 -14.98 1.99 -6.83
CA ILE A 267 -15.34 1.42 -5.53
C ILE A 267 -14.32 0.41 -5.00
N MET A 268 -13.57 0.86 -3.98
CA MET A 268 -12.80 0.05 -3.02
C MET A 268 -13.42 -1.32 -2.79
N ASP A 269 -12.56 -2.34 -2.63
CA ASP A 269 -12.99 -3.74 -2.60
C ASP A 269 -14.12 -3.82 -1.58
N SER A 270 -15.35 -4.17 -2.00
CA SER A 270 -16.55 -4.10 -1.13
C SER A 270 -16.42 -4.96 0.12
N ARG A 271 -15.42 -5.86 0.09
CA ARG A 271 -14.97 -6.78 1.11
C ARG A 271 -13.93 -6.20 2.06
N VAL A 272 -13.52 -4.95 1.81
CA VAL A 272 -12.64 -4.11 2.61
C VAL A 272 -13.36 -2.79 2.85
N CYS A 273 -14.03 -2.69 3.99
CA CYS A 273 -14.69 -1.48 4.53
C CYS A 273 -13.76 -0.26 4.69
N THR A 274 -13.18 0.26 3.62
CA THR A 274 -12.26 1.40 3.72
C THR A 274 -13.05 2.69 3.68
N HIS A 275 -13.26 3.27 4.84
CA HIS A 275 -13.77 4.63 4.96
C HIS A 275 -12.62 5.63 4.81
N MET A 276 -12.80 6.62 3.94
CA MET A 276 -11.92 7.79 3.86
C MET A 276 -12.66 8.98 4.48
N PRO A 277 -12.10 9.63 5.51
CA PRO A 277 -12.73 10.79 6.12
C PRO A 277 -12.68 11.99 5.16
N THR A 278 -13.61 12.92 5.33
CA THR A 278 -13.50 14.27 4.76
C THR A 278 -12.24 14.97 5.28
N VAL A 279 -11.76 16.01 4.59
CA VAL A 279 -10.60 16.79 5.06
C VAL A 279 -10.89 17.38 6.45
N LYS A 280 -12.11 17.86 6.67
CA LYS A 280 -12.53 18.38 7.97
C LYS A 280 -12.45 17.34 9.07
N GLU A 281 -12.99 16.15 8.86
CA GLU A 281 -12.98 15.06 9.85
C GLU A 281 -11.55 14.61 10.18
N ALA A 282 -10.67 14.53 9.18
CA ALA A 282 -9.27 14.19 9.36
C ALA A 282 -8.54 15.25 10.22
N ILE A 283 -8.75 16.55 9.96
CA ILE A 283 -8.18 17.62 10.78
C ILE A 283 -8.73 17.58 12.20
N ASP A 284 -10.05 17.46 12.36
CA ASP A 284 -10.70 17.47 13.68
C ASP A 284 -10.29 16.27 14.52
N THR A 285 -10.06 15.11 13.90
CA THR A 285 -9.51 13.92 14.56
C THR A 285 -8.08 14.18 15.02
N LEU A 286 -7.23 14.72 14.14
CA LEU A 286 -5.85 15.08 14.50
C LEU A 286 -5.78 16.08 15.66
N ILE A 287 -6.62 17.11 15.67
CA ILE A 287 -6.66 18.11 16.76
C ILE A 287 -7.03 17.46 18.10
N LYS A 288 -7.89 16.43 18.09
CA LYS A 288 -8.31 15.72 19.32
C LYS A 288 -7.22 14.80 19.87
N THR A 289 -6.30 14.33 19.03
CA THR A 289 -5.24 13.39 19.44
C THR A 289 -3.94 14.08 19.88
N ILE A 290 -3.84 15.42 19.73
CA ILE A 290 -2.67 16.24 20.10
C ILE A 290 -2.95 17.31 21.14
#